data_AF-A0A1T4KS82-F1
#
_entry.id   AF-A0A1T4KS82-F1
#
_cell.length_a   1.000
_cell.length_b   1.000
_cell.length_c   1.000
_cell.angle_alpha   90.00
_cell.angle_beta   90.00
_cell.angle_gamma   90.00
#
_symmetry.space_group_name_H-M   'P 1'
#
loop_
_entity.id
_entity.type
_entity.pdbx_description
1 polymer ?
#
loop_
_entity_poly.entity_id
_entity_poly.type
_entity_poly.pdbx_seq_one_letter_code
_entity_poly.pdbx_strand_id
1 'polypeptide(L)'
;MTIKSSQDFNIYIYECIFDLENIKHLNYTYLSMKLIGNLVWLVLGGLEVALEYFLVGVILCITIIGVPFGIQCFKLGVLMLWPFGSHVSEVSINPLGCVGNLIWFIFAGWIIALTHFIFGILLCITIVGIPFGLKHFTFAGLALTPFGREITNNI
;
A
#
# COMPACT_ATOMS: atom_id res chain seq x y z
N MET A 1 -7.03 -19.18 -48.92
CA MET A 1 -7.91 -18.88 -47.77
C MET A 1 -8.28 -20.22 -47.16
N THR A 2 -7.44 -20.75 -46.27
CA THR A 2 -7.58 -22.14 -45.78
C THR A 2 -8.54 -22.17 -44.61
N ILE A 3 -9.65 -22.88 -44.79
CA ILE A 3 -10.67 -23.11 -43.76
C ILE A 3 -10.04 -24.09 -42.75
N LYS A 4 -9.74 -23.62 -41.54
CA LYS A 4 -9.31 -24.49 -40.43
C LYS A 4 -10.38 -25.58 -40.24
N SER A 5 -9.94 -26.82 -40.08
CA SER A 5 -10.84 -27.96 -39.91
C SER A 5 -11.66 -27.82 -38.63
N SER A 6 -12.82 -28.47 -38.54
CA SER A 6 -13.64 -28.48 -37.30
C SER A 6 -12.88 -29.01 -36.08
N GLN A 7 -11.84 -29.81 -36.28
CA GLN A 7 -10.93 -30.30 -35.24
C GLN A 7 -10.06 -29.17 -34.67
N ASP A 8 -9.52 -28.31 -35.53
CA ASP A 8 -8.69 -27.17 -35.12
C ASP A 8 -9.50 -26.20 -34.24
N PHE A 9 -10.78 -25.96 -34.58
CA PHE A 9 -11.66 -25.08 -33.81
C PHE A 9 -11.90 -25.58 -32.37
N ASN A 10 -12.11 -26.88 -32.18
CA ASN A 10 -12.30 -27.47 -30.86
C ASN A 10 -11.04 -27.33 -30.00
N ILE A 11 -9.85 -27.55 -30.57
CA ILE A 11 -8.57 -27.40 -29.86
C ILE A 11 -8.42 -25.97 -29.32
N TYR A 12 -8.71 -24.94 -30.12
CA TYR A 12 -8.68 -23.55 -29.65
C TYR A 12 -9.68 -23.28 -28.53
N ILE A 13 -10.89 -23.84 -28.59
CA ILE A 13 -11.88 -23.70 -27.52
C ILE A 13 -11.35 -24.30 -26.21
N TYR A 14 -10.73 -25.49 -26.26
CA TYR A 14 -10.16 -26.13 -25.07
C TYR A 14 -8.97 -25.36 -24.51
N GLU A 15 -8.06 -24.85 -25.35
CA GLU A 15 -6.94 -24.00 -24.92
C GLU A 15 -7.47 -22.73 -24.23
N CYS A 16 -8.47 -22.06 -24.83
CA CYS A 16 -9.06 -20.84 -24.27
C CYS A 16 -9.80 -21.11 -22.94
N ILE A 17 -10.51 -22.23 -22.82
CA ILE A 17 -11.16 -22.64 -21.56
C ILE A 17 -10.11 -22.95 -20.48
N PHE A 18 -9.05 -23.66 -20.82
CA PHE A 18 -7.95 -23.97 -19.91
C PHE A 18 -7.24 -22.71 -19.41
N ASP A 19 -7.00 -21.74 -20.30
CA ASP A 19 -6.46 -20.42 -19.93
C ASP A 19 -7.41 -19.66 -19.00
N LEU A 20 -8.72 -19.69 -19.26
CA LEU A 20 -9.72 -19.07 -18.38
C LEU A 20 -9.77 -19.71 -16.99
N GLU A 21 -9.65 -21.03 -16.89
CA GLU A 21 -9.58 -21.73 -15.59
C GLU A 21 -8.31 -21.37 -14.82
N ASN A 22 -7.16 -21.31 -15.51
CA ASN A 22 -5.90 -20.87 -14.91
C ASN A 22 -5.97 -19.41 -14.44
N ILE A 23 -6.54 -18.49 -15.21
CA ILE A 23 -6.74 -17.09 -14.82
C ILE A 23 -7.63 -17.00 -13.57
N LYS A 24 -8.71 -17.78 -13.49
CA LYS A 24 -9.56 -17.84 -12.30
C LYS A 24 -8.78 -18.32 -11.09
N HIS A 25 -8.03 -19.42 -11.23
CA HIS A 25 -7.23 -19.97 -10.14
C HIS A 25 -6.15 -18.97 -9.66
N LEU A 26 -5.48 -18.28 -10.58
CA LEU A 26 -4.53 -17.21 -10.27
C LEU A 26 -5.19 -16.07 -9.50
N ASN A 27 -6.37 -15.59 -9.93
CA ASN A 27 -7.11 -14.53 -9.25
C ASN A 27 -7.54 -14.92 -7.82
N TYR A 28 -8.06 -16.13 -7.62
CA TYR A 28 -8.40 -16.62 -6.28
C TYR A 28 -7.17 -16.73 -5.37
N THR A 29 -6.07 -17.25 -5.91
CA THR A 29 -4.81 -17.40 -5.16
C THR A 29 -4.25 -16.03 -4.78
N TYR A 30 -4.27 -15.07 -5.71
CA TYR A 30 -3.84 -13.70 -5.48
C TYR A 30 -4.67 -13.00 -4.40
N LEU A 31 -6.00 -13.10 -4.48
CA LEU A 31 -6.91 -12.50 -3.51
C LEU A 31 -6.70 -13.09 -2.10
N SER A 32 -6.50 -14.41 -2.01
CA SER A 32 -6.19 -15.10 -0.76
C SER A 32 -4.87 -14.61 -0.14
N MET A 33 -3.80 -14.53 -0.94
CA MET A 33 -2.50 -14.04 -0.48
C MET A 33 -2.57 -12.57 -0.02
N LYS A 34 -3.35 -11.74 -0.72
CA LYS A 34 -3.62 -10.35 -0.33
C LYS A 34 -4.33 -10.26 1.03
N LEU A 35 -5.39 -11.04 1.21
CA LEU A 35 -6.17 -11.04 2.45
C LEU A 35 -5.32 -11.49 3.64
N ILE A 36 -4.62 -12.62 3.48
CA ILE A 36 -3.76 -13.18 4.53
C ILE A 36 -2.65 -12.19 4.90
N GLY A 37 -1.98 -11.59 3.91
CA GLY A 37 -0.94 -10.59 4.15
C GLY A 37 -1.46 -9.40 4.95
N ASN A 38 -2.63 -8.85 4.57
CA ASN A 38 -3.25 -7.73 5.28
C ASN A 38 -3.62 -8.09 6.73
N LEU A 39 -4.20 -9.28 6.96
CA LEU A 39 -4.57 -9.72 8.31
C LEU A 39 -3.34 -9.89 9.21
N VAL A 40 -2.27 -10.50 8.71
CA VAL A 40 -1.02 -10.65 9.47
C VAL A 40 -0.41 -9.28 9.75
N TRP A 41 -0.40 -8.39 8.76
CA TRP A 41 0.11 -7.03 8.92
C TRP A 41 -0.63 -6.21 9.98
N LEU A 42 -1.97 -6.28 10.00
CA LEU A 42 -2.77 -5.57 11.01
C LEU A 42 -2.36 -5.94 12.44
N VAL A 43 -2.02 -7.20 12.69
CA VAL A 43 -1.61 -7.70 14.02
C VAL A 43 -0.15 -7.37 14.34
N LEU A 44 0.71 -7.21 13.32
CA LEU A 44 2.16 -7.00 13.50
C LEU A 44 2.58 -5.54 13.63
N GLY A 45 1.65 -4.58 13.72
CA GLY A 45 1.96 -3.15 13.79
C GLY A 45 1.17 -2.28 12.81
N GLY A 46 0.46 -2.91 11.86
CA GLY A 46 -0.31 -2.19 10.85
C GLY A 46 -1.46 -1.38 11.43
N LEU A 47 -2.17 -1.95 12.41
CA LEU A 47 -3.28 -1.27 13.08
C LEU A 47 -2.79 -0.10 13.94
N GLU A 48 -1.72 -0.30 14.69
CA GLU A 48 -1.11 0.69 15.57
C GLU A 48 -0.68 1.94 14.78
N VAL A 49 0.02 1.75 13.67
CA VAL A 49 0.45 2.85 12.81
C VAL A 49 -0.74 3.49 12.08
N ALA A 50 -1.74 2.71 11.64
CA ALA A 50 -2.95 3.28 11.05
C ALA A 50 -3.68 4.22 12.03
N LEU A 51 -3.79 3.81 13.29
CA LEU A 51 -4.36 4.64 14.36
C LEU A 51 -3.51 5.90 14.62
N GLU A 52 -2.18 5.80 14.58
CA GLU A 52 -1.29 6.96 14.68
C GLU A 52 -1.57 7.97 13.55
N TYR A 53 -1.65 7.52 12.29
CA TYR A 53 -2.01 8.40 11.17
C TYR A 53 -3.39 9.02 11.34
N PHE A 54 -4.40 8.26 11.77
CA PHE A 54 -5.74 8.82 11.98
C PHE A 54 -5.78 9.83 13.12
N LEU A 55 -5.09 9.56 14.23
CA LEU A 55 -5.01 10.46 15.36
C LEU A 55 -4.32 11.77 14.99
N VAL A 56 -3.14 11.68 14.36
CA VAL A 56 -2.41 12.86 13.86
C VAL A 56 -3.26 13.61 12.83
N GLY A 57 -3.97 12.90 11.96
CA GLY A 57 -4.87 13.49 10.97
C GLY A 57 -6.00 14.30 11.61
N VAL A 58 -6.67 13.75 12.62
CA VAL A 58 -7.72 14.45 13.38
C VAL A 58 -7.15 15.70 14.06
N ILE A 59 -5.99 15.57 14.72
CA ILE A 59 -5.33 16.70 15.40
C ILE A 59 -5.02 17.83 14.42
N LEU A 60 -4.46 17.51 13.24
CA LEU A 60 -4.12 18.52 12.24
C LEU A 60 -5.36 19.21 11.68
N CYS A 61 -6.46 18.47 11.50
CA CYS A 61 -7.74 19.02 11.04
C CYS A 61 -8.40 20.00 12.03
N ILE A 62 -7.96 20.07 13.29
CA ILE A 62 -8.43 21.10 14.25
C ILE A 62 -8.01 22.51 13.78
N THR A 63 -6.92 22.62 13.02
CA THR A 63 -6.42 23.89 12.51
C THR A 63 -6.71 24.02 11.02
N ILE A 64 -7.10 25.22 10.56
CA ILE A 64 -7.37 25.47 9.13
C ILE A 64 -6.13 25.17 8.27
N ILE A 65 -4.94 25.49 8.77
CA ILE A 65 -3.66 25.26 8.07
C ILE A 65 -3.31 23.76 8.01
N GLY A 66 -3.69 22.98 9.02
CA GLY A 66 -3.37 21.55 9.13
C GLY A 66 -4.30 20.64 8.33
N VAL A 67 -5.52 21.07 7.97
CA VAL A 67 -6.49 20.30 7.16
C VAL A 67 -5.86 19.58 5.95
N PRO A 68 -5.07 20.23 5.06
CA PRO A 68 -4.48 19.53 3.91
C PRO A 68 -3.54 18.38 4.32
N PHE A 69 -2.81 18.52 5.44
CA PHE A 69 -1.94 17.48 5.98
C PHE A 69 -2.75 16.36 6.63
N GLY A 70 -3.83 16.71 7.35
CA GLY A 70 -4.72 15.72 7.96
C GLY A 70 -5.38 14.82 6.91
N ILE A 71 -5.79 15.38 5.77
CA ILE A 71 -6.31 14.60 4.63
C ILE A 71 -5.27 13.59 4.12
N GLN A 72 -3.99 13.98 4.02
CA GLN A 72 -2.93 13.05 3.63
C GLN A 72 -2.71 11.96 4.68
N CYS A 73 -2.81 12.30 5.97
CA CYS A 73 -2.72 11.31 7.05
C CYS A 73 -3.84 10.26 6.93
N PHE A 74 -5.08 10.66 6.64
CA PHE A 74 -6.17 9.71 6.46
C PHE A 74 -5.93 8.76 5.27
N LYS A 75 -5.39 9.28 4.15
CA LYS A 75 -5.04 8.44 2.99
C LYS A 75 -3.97 7.40 3.34
N LEU A 76 -2.91 7.82 4.05
CA LEU A 76 -1.85 6.92 4.50
C LEU A 76 -2.33 5.95 5.58
N GLY A 77 -3.20 6.38 6.49
CA GLY A 77 -3.81 5.51 7.49
C GLY A 77 -4.63 4.38 6.86
N VAL A 78 -5.41 4.68 5.82
CA VAL A 78 -6.12 3.63 5.05
C VAL A 78 -5.15 2.68 4.34
N LEU A 79 -4.04 3.20 3.79
CA LEU A 79 -2.97 2.37 3.23
C LEU A 79 -2.33 1.47 4.29
N MET A 80 -2.15 1.95 5.52
CA MET A 80 -1.63 1.16 6.64
C MET A 80 -2.61 0.09 7.11
N LEU A 81 -3.92 0.23 6.90
CA LEU A 81 -4.86 -0.86 7.18
C LEU A 81 -4.74 -1.98 6.14
N TRP A 82 -4.52 -1.63 4.87
CA TRP A 82 -4.56 -2.57 3.74
C TRP A 82 -3.41 -2.34 2.73
N PRO A 83 -2.15 -2.60 3.12
CA PRO A 83 -1.00 -2.31 2.26
C PRO A 83 -0.85 -3.29 1.09
N PHE A 84 -1.29 -4.54 1.24
CA PHE A 84 -1.11 -5.55 0.19
C PHE A 84 -2.15 -5.36 -0.91
N GLY A 85 -1.68 -5.35 -2.17
CA GLY A 85 -2.47 -5.03 -3.36
C GLY A 85 -2.55 -3.53 -3.69
N SER A 86 -1.98 -2.69 -2.83
CA SER A 86 -1.85 -1.24 -3.04
C SER A 86 -0.49 -0.93 -3.67
N HIS A 87 -0.48 -0.06 -4.67
CA HIS A 87 0.71 0.43 -5.34
C HIS A 87 0.88 1.92 -5.07
N VAL A 88 2.06 2.30 -4.62
CA VAL A 88 2.43 3.70 -4.38
C VAL A 88 3.34 4.13 -5.52
N SER A 89 2.84 5.02 -6.37
CA SER A 89 3.61 5.63 -7.47
C SER A 89 4.03 7.05 -7.09
N GLU A 90 5.20 7.44 -7.60
CA GLU A 90 5.64 8.83 -7.55
C GLU A 90 4.97 9.60 -8.68
N VAL A 91 4.39 10.75 -8.37
CA VAL A 91 3.80 11.66 -9.35
C VAL A 91 4.54 12.99 -9.33
N SER A 92 4.40 13.78 -10.40
CA SER A 92 5.09 15.07 -10.51
C SER A 92 4.74 15.97 -9.32
N ILE A 93 5.78 16.36 -8.57
CA ILE A 93 5.62 17.23 -7.42
C ILE A 93 5.66 18.69 -7.87
N ASN A 94 4.66 19.47 -7.48
CA ASN A 94 4.68 20.91 -7.69
C ASN A 94 5.45 21.60 -6.54
N PRO A 95 5.88 22.87 -6.70
CA PRO A 95 6.62 23.57 -5.66
C PRO A 95 5.88 23.63 -4.31
N LEU A 96 4.54 23.67 -4.33
CA LEU A 96 3.70 23.65 -3.15
C LEU A 96 3.81 22.32 -2.38
N GLY A 97 3.87 21.20 -3.09
CA GLY A 97 4.07 19.87 -2.51
C GLY A 97 5.45 19.72 -1.87
N CYS A 98 6.50 20.30 -2.47
CA CYS A 98 7.83 20.34 -1.85
C CYS A 98 7.82 21.12 -0.53
N VAL A 99 7.20 22.31 -0.51
CA VAL A 99 7.03 23.11 0.70
C VAL A 99 6.18 22.36 1.74
N GLY A 100 5.11 21.69 1.29
CA GLY A 100 4.29 20.82 2.13
C GLY A 100 5.12 19.71 2.78
N ASN A 101 5.93 18.97 2.01
CA ASN A 101 6.82 17.93 2.55
C ASN A 101 7.80 18.50 3.58
N LEU A 102 8.36 19.69 3.35
CA LEU A 102 9.27 20.33 4.31
C LEU A 102 8.58 20.69 5.63
N ILE A 103 7.40 21.34 5.56
CA ILE A 103 6.60 21.68 6.74
C ILE A 103 6.22 20.40 7.48
N TRP A 104 5.69 19.42 6.75
CA TRP A 104 5.31 18.13 7.29
C TRP A 104 6.46 17.42 8.00
N PHE A 105 7.63 17.35 7.36
CA PHE A 105 8.82 16.73 7.92
C PHE A 105 9.22 17.34 9.26
N ILE A 106 9.09 18.67 9.43
CA ILE A 106 9.45 19.35 10.68
C ILE A 106 8.45 19.04 11.81
N PHE A 107 7.15 19.02 11.50
CA PHE A 107 6.11 18.93 12.54
C PHE A 107 5.66 17.51 12.89
N ALA A 108 5.60 16.58 11.93
CA ALA A 108 4.99 15.27 12.15
C ALA A 108 5.68 14.11 11.41
N GLY A 109 6.17 14.34 10.19
CA GLY A 109 6.65 13.27 9.31
C GLY A 109 7.78 12.43 9.90
N TRP A 110 8.74 13.05 10.60
CA TRP A 110 9.85 12.33 11.22
C TRP A 110 9.41 11.46 12.42
N ILE A 111 8.37 11.87 13.16
CA ILE A 111 7.85 11.12 14.31
C ILE A 111 7.20 9.83 13.81
N ILE A 112 6.32 9.94 12.82
CA ILE A 112 5.64 8.76 12.25
C ILE A 112 6.64 7.84 11.53
N ALA A 113 7.61 8.43 10.82
CA ALA A 113 8.70 7.67 10.21
C ALA A 113 9.52 6.90 11.26
N LEU A 114 9.75 7.49 12.43
CA LEU A 114 10.44 6.84 13.53
C LEU A 114 9.61 5.68 14.12
N THR A 115 8.30 5.84 14.26
CA THR A 115 7.42 4.72 14.65
C THR A 115 7.55 3.55 13.68
N HIS A 116 7.46 3.83 12.37
CA HIS A 116 7.71 2.80 11.36
C HIS A 116 9.10 2.17 11.49
N PHE A 117 10.13 2.98 11.71
CA PHE A 117 11.50 2.47 11.85
C PHE A 117 11.66 1.54 13.06
N ILE A 118 11.05 1.88 14.20
CA ILE A 118 11.07 1.06 15.42
C ILE A 118 10.35 -0.27 15.19
N PHE A 119 9.14 -0.25 14.63
CA PHE A 119 8.43 -1.48 14.25
C PHE A 119 9.22 -2.32 13.24
N GLY A 120 9.86 -1.66 12.27
CA GLY A 120 10.73 -2.30 11.30
C GLY A 120 11.87 -3.09 11.95
N ILE A 121 12.58 -2.47 12.90
CA ILE A 121 13.63 -3.14 13.67
C ILE A 121 13.06 -4.30 14.49
N LEU A 122 11.98 -4.05 15.23
CA LEU A 122 11.36 -5.03 16.12
C LEU A 122 10.97 -6.32 15.37
N LEU A 123 10.32 -6.17 14.21
CA LEU A 123 9.87 -7.30 13.40
C LEU A 123 11.05 -8.05 12.75
N CYS A 124 12.09 -7.34 12.34
CA CYS A 124 13.30 -7.93 11.76
C CYS A 124 14.11 -8.81 12.73
N ILE A 125 13.82 -8.78 14.04
CA ILE A 125 14.42 -9.70 15.01
C ILE A 125 14.01 -11.16 14.74
N THR A 126 12.84 -11.37 14.12
CA THR A 126 12.31 -12.71 13.84
C THR A 126 12.37 -13.02 12.35
N ILE A 127 12.67 -14.27 11.99
CA ILE A 127 12.71 -14.70 10.57
C ILE A 127 11.37 -14.46 9.88
N VAL A 128 10.26 -14.71 10.59
CA VAL A 128 8.89 -14.51 10.06
C VAL A 128 8.54 -13.03 9.90
N GLY A 129 9.07 -12.16 10.76
CA GLY A 129 8.77 -10.73 10.76
C GLY A 129 9.59 -9.91 9.75
N ILE A 130 10.75 -10.38 9.28
CA ILE A 130 11.59 -9.72 8.28
C ILE A 130 10.80 -9.12 7.10
N PRO A 131 9.92 -9.85 6.37
CA PRO A 131 9.18 -9.28 5.25
C PRO A 131 8.30 -8.10 5.64
N PHE A 132 7.69 -8.13 6.84
CA PHE A 132 6.84 -7.06 7.36
C PHE A 132 7.68 -5.88 7.87
N GLY A 133 8.83 -6.15 8.50
CA GLY A 133 9.76 -5.11 8.93
C GLY A 133 10.32 -4.30 7.76
N LEU A 134 10.67 -4.96 6.65
CA LEU A 134 11.07 -4.30 5.41
C LEU A 134 9.96 -3.41 4.81
N LYS A 135 8.69 -3.82 4.96
CA LYS A 135 7.55 -2.99 4.57
C LYS A 135 7.42 -1.75 5.45
N HIS A 136 7.62 -1.87 6.76
CA HIS A 136 7.67 -0.70 7.65
C HIS A 136 8.77 0.30 7.24
N PHE A 137 9.97 -0.14 6.86
CA PHE A 137 11.01 0.77 6.37
C PHE A 137 10.62 1.48 5.07
N THR A 138 9.93 0.79 4.16
CA THR A 138 9.39 1.42 2.95
C THR A 138 8.38 2.51 3.30
N PHE A 139 7.48 2.23 4.25
CA PHE A 139 6.50 3.21 4.71
C PHE A 139 7.11 4.32 5.57
N ALA A 140 8.24 4.09 6.25
CA ALA A 140 8.99 5.17 6.89
C ALA A 140 9.42 6.23 5.86
N GLY A 141 9.93 5.79 4.70
CA GLY A 141 10.25 6.70 3.60
C GLY A 141 9.01 7.45 3.08
N LEU A 142 7.88 6.76 2.96
CA LEU A 142 6.60 7.36 2.55
C LEU A 142 6.08 8.39 3.58
N ALA A 143 6.27 8.11 4.87
CA ALA A 143 5.87 8.97 5.98
C ALA A 143 6.65 10.29 5.99
N LEU A 144 7.90 10.30 5.52
CA LEU A 144 8.72 11.51 5.46
C LEU A 144 8.25 12.48 4.36
N THR A 145 7.86 11.95 3.20
CA THR A 145 7.47 12.74 2.01
C THR A 145 6.13 12.28 1.43
N PRO A 146 5.02 12.56 2.12
CA PRO A 146 3.69 12.08 1.72
C PRO A 146 3.15 12.80 0.47
N PHE A 147 3.59 14.04 0.19
CA PHE A 147 3.15 14.78 -0.99
C PHE A 147 3.92 14.36 -2.24
N GLY A 148 3.22 14.23 -3.38
CA GLY A 148 3.78 13.69 -4.63
C GLY A 148 3.68 12.17 -4.73
N ARG A 149 2.76 11.57 -3.98
CA ARG A 149 2.52 10.13 -3.93
C ARG A 149 1.06 9.83 -4.29
N GLU A 150 0.86 8.86 -5.18
CA GLU A 150 -0.46 8.37 -5.54
C GLU A 150 -0.61 6.91 -5.14
N ILE A 151 -1.74 6.56 -4.54
CA ILE A 151 -2.04 5.21 -4.08
C ILE A 151 -3.09 4.65 -5.03
N THR A 152 -2.71 3.65 -5.82
CA THR A 152 -3.62 2.92 -6.69
C THR A 152 -3.80 1.50 -6.18
N ASN A 153 -5.03 1.01 -6.20
CA ASN A 153 -5.33 -0.37 -5.85
C ASN A 153 -5.51 -1.14 -7.13
N ASN A 154 -4.61 -2.08 -7.41
CA ASN A 154 -4.85 -3.06 -8.46
C ASN A 154 -5.83 -4.09 -7.86
N ILE A 155 -7.06 -4.10 -8.39
CA ILE A 155 -8.07 -5.12 -8.08
C ILE A 155 -7.74 -6.36 -8.89
#